data_AF-A0A3D2MXZ0-F1
#
_entry.id   AF-A0A3D2MXZ0-F1
#
_cell.length_a   1.000
_cell.length_b   1.000
_cell.length_c   1.000
_cell.angle_alpha   90.00
_cell.angle_beta   90.00
_cell.angle_gamma   90.00
#
_symmetry.space_group_name_H-M   'P 1'
#
loop_
_entity.id
_entity.type
_entity.pdbx_description
1 polymer ?
#
loop_
_entity_poly.entity_id
_entity_poly.type
_entity_poly.pdbx_seq_one_letter_code
_entity_poly.pdbx_strand_id
1 'polypeptide(L)' 'MVIKPKVRGFLCTTTHPVGCDENVRRQIDHVTASGNMVDGPKRVLVLGASTGYGLAS' A
#
# COMPACT_ATOMS: atom_id res chain seq x y z
N MET A 1 12.02 -19.76 -2.89
CA MET A 1 12.90 -18.90 -3.70
C MET A 1 13.35 -17.74 -2.83
N VAL A 2 14.64 -17.33 -2.88
CA VAL A 2 15.10 -16.09 -2.24
C VAL A 2 14.92 -14.94 -3.23
N ILE A 3 14.10 -13.95 -2.89
CA ILE A 3 13.82 -12.78 -3.73
C ILE A 3 14.75 -11.64 -3.33
N LYS A 4 15.44 -11.02 -4.30
CA LYS A 4 16.33 -9.88 -4.12
C LYS A 4 15.89 -8.73 -5.04
N PRO A 5 16.06 -7.46 -4.65
CA PRO A 5 15.75 -6.33 -5.52
C PRO A 5 16.60 -6.35 -6.81
N LYS A 6 15.95 -6.17 -7.96
CA LYS A 6 16.60 -5.97 -9.26
C LYS A 6 16.25 -4.58 -9.80
N VAL A 7 17.03 -3.58 -9.38
CA VAL A 7 16.79 -2.16 -9.68
C VAL A 7 17.74 -1.65 -10.76
N ARG A 8 17.22 -0.90 -11.73
CA ARG A 8 17.96 -0.15 -12.75
C ARG A 8 17.38 1.25 -12.88
N GLY A 9 18.08 2.26 -12.37
CA GLY A 9 17.55 3.62 -12.28
C GLY A 9 16.28 3.64 -11.42
N PHE A 10 15.17 4.07 -12.00
CA PHE A 10 13.85 4.13 -11.36
C PHE A 10 12.98 2.88 -11.57
N LEU A 11 13.50 1.83 -12.24
CA LEU A 11 12.75 0.61 -12.53
C LEU A 11 13.22 -0.55 -11.65
N CYS A 12 12.29 -1.18 -10.94
CA CYS A 12 12.51 -2.46 -10.26
C CYS A 12 11.72 -3.57 -10.98
N THR A 13 12.38 -4.66 -11.39
CA THR A 13 11.74 -5.78 -12.11
C THR A 13 11.31 -6.93 -11.21
N THR A 14 11.39 -6.76 -9.89
CA THR A 14 11.06 -7.76 -8.88
C THR A 14 10.23 -7.15 -7.77
N THR A 15 9.35 -7.94 -7.16
CA THR A 15 8.59 -7.54 -5.95
C THR A 15 8.71 -8.60 -4.86
N HIS A 16 8.65 -8.19 -3.59
CA HIS A 16 8.68 -9.09 -2.45
C HIS A 16 7.28 -9.18 -1.83
N PRO A 17 6.54 -10.30 -2.00
CA PRO A 17 5.12 -10.38 -1.63
C PRO A 17 4.88 -10.10 -0.15
N VAL A 18 5.66 -10.71 0.74
CA VAL A 18 5.55 -10.48 2.20
C VAL A 18 5.92 -9.05 2.59
N GLY A 19 6.78 -8.40 1.81
CA GLY A 19 7.18 -7.01 2.09
C GLY A 19 6.07 -6.03 1.69
N CYS A 20 5.40 -6.28 0.57
CA CYS A 20 4.22 -5.52 0.15
C CYS A 20 3.05 -5.68 1.13
N ASP A 21 2.79 -6.91 1.59
CA ASP A 21 1.75 -7.20 2.58
C ASP A 21 2.00 -6.44 3.89
N GLU A 22 3.22 -6.50 4.42
CA GLU A 22 3.61 -5.77 5.62
C GLU A 22 3.53 -4.24 5.43
N ASN A 23 3.83 -3.72 4.23
CA ASN A 23 3.69 -2.30 3.93
C ASN A 23 2.23 -1.85 4.04
N VAL A 24 1.31 -2.61 3.45
CA VAL A 24 -0.14 -2.35 3.53
C VAL A 24 -0.62 -2.45 4.97
N ARG A 25 -0.18 -3.48 5.71
CA ARG A 25 -0.53 -3.68 7.12
C ARG A 25 -0.17 -2.45 7.97
N ARG A 26 1.03 -1.89 7.79
CA ARG A 26 1.48 -0.69 8.53
C ARG A 26 0.63 0.56 8.25
N GLN A 27 0.17 0.74 7.00
CA GLN A 27 -0.70 1.86 6.63
C GLN A 27 -2.09 1.72 7.28
N ILE A 28 -2.64 0.50 7.28
CA ILE A 28 -3.90 0.18 7.96
C ILE A 28 -3.78 0.46 9.46
N ASP A 29 -2.68 0.02 10.08
CA ASP A 29 -2.43 0.24 11.51
C ASP A 29 -2.36 1.74 11.83
N HIS A 30 -1.67 2.52 11.00
CA HIS A 30 -1.54 3.97 11.17
C HIS A 30 -2.90 4.69 11.16
N VAL A 31 -3.77 4.35 10.21
CA VAL A 31 -5.11 4.95 10.12
C VAL A 31 -5.99 4.48 11.27
N THR A 32 -5.94 3.19 11.62
CA THR A 32 -6.71 2.62 12.73
C THR A 32 -6.35 3.27 14.07
N ALA A 33 -5.06 3.54 14.29
CA ALA A 33 -4.57 4.23 15.49
C ALA A 33 -4.98 5.71 15.55
N SER A 34 -5.25 6.34 14.40
CA SER A 34 -5.65 7.75 14.30
C SER A 34 -7.13 7.98 14.61
N GLY A 35 -7.93 6.90 14.76
CA GLY A 35 -9.35 6.95 15.08
C GLY A 35 -10.26 6.93 13.85
N ASN A 36 -11.56 6.77 14.09
CA ASN A 36 -12.56 6.67 13.03
C ASN A 36 -12.87 8.04 12.41
N MET A 37 -12.94 8.09 11.08
CA MET A 37 -13.45 9.25 10.36
C MET A 37 -14.97 9.37 10.54
N VAL A 38 -15.41 10.50 11.11
CA VAL A 38 -16.83 10.84 11.23
C VAL A 38 -17.36 11.26 9.85
N ASP A 39 -18.57 10.81 9.49
CA ASP A 39 -19.28 11.16 8.25
C ASP A 39 -18.57 10.85 6.92
N GLY A 40 -17.78 9.77 6.90
CA GLY A 40 -17.15 9.28 5.67
C GLY A 40 -18.12 8.61 4.67
N PRO A 41 -17.76 8.59 3.35
CA PRO A 41 -18.56 7.97 2.31
C PRO A 41 -18.70 6.45 2.55
N LYS A 42 -19.92 5.92 2.39
CA LYS A 42 -20.20 4.48 2.57
C LYS A 42 -20.01 3.63 1.31
N ARG A 43 -19.88 4.28 0.14
CA ARG A 43 -19.64 3.65 -1.16
C ARG A 43 -18.56 4.46 -1.85
N VAL A 44 -17.45 3.82 -2.19
CA VAL A 44 -16.26 4.48 -2.76
C VAL A 44 -15.79 3.68 -3.96
N LEU A 45 -15.54 4.37 -5.06
CA LEU A 45 -14.80 3.86 -6.22
C LEU A 45 -13.47 4.59 -6.27
N VAL A 46 -12.36 3.86 -6.27
CA VAL A 46 -11.01 4.42 -6.42
C VAL A 46 -10.40 3.87 -7.71
N LEU A 47 -10.12 4.75 -8.68
CA LEU A 47 -9.42 4.39 -9.90
C LEU A 47 -7.91 4.57 -9.68
N GLY A 48 -7.15 3.46 -9.78
CA GLY A 48 -5.72 3.44 -9.44
C GLY A 48 -5.45 3.16 -7.96
N ALA A 49 -6.16 2.20 -7.37
CA ALA A 49 -6.09 1.87 -5.94
C ALA A 49 -4.92 0.95 -5.52
N SER A 50 -4.07 0.52 -6.45
CA SER A 50 -3.08 -0.55 -6.18
C SER A 50 -1.78 -0.07 -5.53
N THR A 51 -1.43 1.22 -5.65
CA THR A 51 -0.16 1.79 -5.20
C THR A 51 -0.26 3.31 -4.99
N GLY A 52 0.72 3.92 -4.31
CA GLY A 52 0.85 5.38 -4.20
C GLY A 52 -0.34 6.01 -3.47
N TYR A 53 -0.75 7.22 -3.86
CA TYR A 53 -1.82 7.95 -3.16
C TYR A 53 -3.21 7.29 -3.28
N GLY A 54 -3.47 6.53 -4.34
CA GLY A 54 -4.73 5.77 -4.44
C GLY A 54 -4.83 4.63 -3.42
N LEU A 55 -3.67 4.14 -2.93
CA LEU A 55 -3.56 3.18 -1.82
C LEU A 55 -3.33 3.87 -0.46
N ALA A 56 -2.62 5.00 -0.46
CA ALA A 56 -2.00 5.73 0.66
C ALA A 56 -0.70 5.09 1.22
N SER A 57 0.17 4.66 0.28
CA SER A 57 1.52 4.09 0.48
C SER A 57 2.50 4.96 1.27
#